data_AF-S2EWC7-F1
#
_entry.id   AF-S2EWC7-F1
#
_cell.length_a   1.000
_cell.length_b   1.000
_cell.length_c   1.000
_cell.angle_alpha   90.00
_cell.angle_beta   90.00
_cell.angle_gamma   90.00
#
_symmetry.space_group_name_H-M   'P 1'
#
loop_
_entity.id
_entity.type
_entity.pdbx_description
1 polymer ?
#
loop_
_entity_poly.entity_id
_entity_poly.type
_entity_poly.pdbx_seq_one_letter_code
_entity_poly.pdbx_strand_id
1 'polypeptide(L)'
;LEMDVPTIVPTGSTMRSDLYIKNDNLPSYGIVSLVVDGKIVSKKAQLFDQGQTKITLEWNVPSDKVYSSHDLQGRVDLYDKTIITKSSVVHSYPRTIAVSAYDLKSLELLVKNDKVLADPALIYASDSNENLRFKVIDPQGQCIIGKSNECLIKDSTRANRGGLVSINYEDQILRVRYSGPDNPLERFSITSIDPLTEKWTVTLETNAGISPDVHILQDTYVKVKYRFHSETVTVKSE
;
A
#
# COMPACT_ATOMS: atom_id res chain seq x y z
N LEU A 1 -6.65 21.14 22.82
CA LEU A 1 -6.41 20.89 21.38
C LEU A 1 -6.39 19.39 21.19
N GLU A 2 -7.11 18.87 20.20
CA GLU A 2 -7.07 17.46 19.85
C GLU A 2 -6.71 17.31 18.37
N MET A 3 -6.06 16.21 18.00
CA MET A 3 -5.66 15.92 16.62
C MET A 3 -5.85 14.44 16.31
N ASP A 4 -6.52 14.15 15.21
CA ASP A 4 -6.67 12.82 14.66
C ASP A 4 -5.50 12.48 13.74
N VAL A 5 -4.88 11.32 13.98
CA VAL A 5 -3.67 10.86 13.30
C VAL A 5 -3.85 9.43 12.82
N PRO A 6 -3.63 9.12 11.52
CA PRO A 6 -3.66 7.74 11.04
C PRO A 6 -2.44 6.96 11.51
N THR A 7 -2.59 5.67 11.82
CA THR A 7 -1.46 4.83 12.22
C THR A 7 -0.50 4.53 11.05
N ILE A 8 -1.00 4.48 9.82
CA ILE A 8 -0.17 4.23 8.64
C ILE A 8 -0.74 4.92 7.40
N VAL A 9 0.16 5.43 6.55
CA VAL A 9 -0.17 6.01 5.24
C VAL A 9 0.75 5.50 4.14
N PRO A 10 0.28 5.42 2.89
CA PRO A 10 1.17 5.09 1.78
C PRO A 10 2.17 6.21 1.48
N THR A 11 3.40 5.86 1.08
CA THR A 11 4.36 6.84 0.57
C THR A 11 3.84 7.51 -0.70
N GLY A 12 4.20 8.78 -0.90
CA GLY A 12 3.74 9.59 -2.04
C GLY A 12 2.25 9.91 -2.04
N SER A 13 1.54 9.65 -0.93
CA SER A 13 0.14 10.02 -0.76
C SER A 13 -0.02 11.33 0.01
N THR A 14 -1.23 11.89 -0.02
CA THR A 14 -1.59 13.04 0.81
C THR A 14 -2.35 12.55 2.04
N MET A 15 -1.73 12.70 3.22
CA MET A 15 -2.37 12.45 4.50
C MET A 15 -3.21 13.65 4.92
N ARG A 16 -4.38 13.39 5.49
CA ARG A 16 -5.23 14.39 6.13
C ARG A 16 -5.24 14.17 7.63
N SER A 17 -5.05 15.25 8.39
CA SER A 17 -5.19 15.24 9.84
C SER A 17 -6.20 16.31 10.25
N ASP A 18 -7.14 15.91 11.09
CA ASP A 18 -8.17 16.78 11.61
C ASP A 18 -7.78 17.27 13.01
N LEU A 19 -7.76 18.58 13.19
CA LEU A 19 -7.51 19.23 14.48
C LEU A 19 -8.81 19.82 15.01
N TYR A 20 -9.05 19.60 16.30
CA TYR A 20 -10.20 20.12 17.04
C TYR A 20 -9.72 21.11 18.09
N ILE A 21 -10.10 22.37 17.90
CA ILE A 21 -9.74 23.49 18.76
C ILE A 21 -10.99 23.92 19.51
N LYS A 22 -10.97 23.80 20.83
CA LYS A 22 -12.02 24.32 21.71
C LYS A 22 -11.62 25.70 22.22
N ASN A 23 -12.43 26.71 21.95
CA ASN A 23 -12.28 28.06 22.49
C ASN A 23 -13.47 28.36 23.41
N ASP A 24 -13.21 28.40 24.71
CA ASP A 24 -14.23 28.74 25.72
C ASP A 24 -14.25 30.25 26.05
N ASN A 25 -13.38 31.04 25.39
CA ASN A 25 -13.22 32.48 25.62
C ASN A 25 -13.84 33.31 24.48
N LEU A 26 -13.61 34.61 24.49
CA LEU A 26 -13.94 35.48 23.35
C LEU A 26 -13.29 34.98 22.05
N PRO A 27 -13.86 35.32 20.88
CA PRO A 27 -13.28 34.97 19.59
C PRO A 27 -11.80 35.33 19.52
N SER A 28 -10.98 34.40 19.05
CA SER A 28 -9.53 34.56 18.98
C SER A 28 -9.03 34.20 17.59
N TYR A 29 -7.98 34.88 17.12
CA TYR A 29 -7.35 34.57 15.84
C TYR A 29 -6.00 33.90 16.07
N GLY A 30 -5.67 32.92 15.24
CA GLY A 30 -4.38 32.25 15.32
C GLY A 30 -4.03 31.41 14.11
N ILE A 31 -2.89 30.72 14.20
CA ILE A 31 -2.37 29.84 13.15
C ILE A 31 -2.41 28.42 13.68
N VAL A 32 -3.04 27.53 12.92
CA VAL A 32 -2.99 26.08 13.16
C VAL A 32 -1.98 25.47 12.21
N SER A 33 -1.08 24.67 12.74
CA SER A 33 0.01 24.03 12.02
C SER A 33 0.03 22.53 12.28
N LEU A 34 0.32 21.76 11.24
CA LEU A 34 0.70 20.36 11.32
C LEU A 34 2.21 20.29 11.33
N VAL A 35 2.76 19.65 12.34
CA VAL A 35 4.19 19.48 12.55
C VAL A 35 4.54 18.00 12.35
N VAL A 36 5.53 17.74 11.50
CA VAL A 36 6.07 16.40 11.22
C VAL A 36 7.56 16.44 11.47
N ASP A 37 8.07 15.57 12.33
CA ASP A 37 9.49 15.48 12.70
C ASP A 37 10.07 16.85 13.11
N GLY A 38 9.30 17.60 13.89
CA GLY A 38 9.65 18.95 14.35
C GLY A 38 9.53 20.07 13.31
N LYS A 39 9.12 19.78 12.07
CA LYS A 39 8.97 20.76 10.99
C LYS A 39 7.50 21.03 10.66
N ILE A 40 7.14 22.30 10.48
CA ILE A 40 5.79 22.67 10.01
C ILE A 40 5.66 22.28 8.53
N VAL A 41 4.77 21.32 8.24
CA VAL A 41 4.50 20.84 6.88
C VAL A 41 3.25 21.46 6.26
N SER A 42 2.35 21.97 7.10
CA SER A 42 1.09 22.58 6.69
C SER A 42 0.64 23.57 7.74
N LYS A 43 0.03 24.68 7.33
CA LYS A 43 -0.53 25.67 8.25
C LYS A 43 -1.70 26.43 7.65
N LYS A 44 -2.60 26.88 8.51
CA LYS A 44 -3.77 27.69 8.13
C LYS A 44 -4.07 28.70 9.23
N ALA A 45 -4.29 29.95 8.84
CA ALA A 45 -4.77 30.97 9.76
C ALA A 45 -6.29 30.87 9.91
N GLN A 46 -6.79 31.03 11.14
CA GLN A 46 -8.19 30.78 11.48
C GLN A 46 -8.67 31.72 12.60
N LEU A 47 -9.89 32.23 12.45
CA LEU A 47 -10.66 32.81 13.55
C LEU A 47 -11.40 31.68 14.27
N PHE A 48 -11.24 31.60 15.59
CA PHE A 48 -11.89 30.64 16.47
C PHE A 48 -12.99 31.34 17.26
N ASP A 49 -14.23 31.13 16.87
CA ASP A 49 -15.39 31.55 17.66
C ASP A 49 -15.51 30.71 18.94
N GLN A 50 -16.45 31.09 19.81
CA GLN A 50 -16.80 30.30 20.99
C GLN A 50 -17.28 28.90 20.56
N GLY A 51 -16.77 27.87 21.26
CA GLY A 51 -17.07 26.48 20.99
C GLY A 51 -15.94 25.74 20.29
N GLN A 52 -16.29 24.76 19.46
CA GLN A 52 -15.32 23.88 18.80
C GLN A 52 -15.18 24.21 17.32
N THR A 53 -13.94 24.41 16.89
CA THR A 53 -13.57 24.56 15.47
C THR A 53 -12.81 23.33 15.00
N LYS A 54 -13.22 22.76 13.87
CA LYS A 54 -12.50 21.69 13.18
C LYS A 54 -11.68 22.27 12.03
N ILE A 55 -10.39 21.91 11.95
CA ILE A 55 -9.52 22.26 10.83
C ILE A 55 -8.85 21.00 10.30
N THR A 56 -8.97 20.77 9.00
CA THR A 56 -8.20 19.74 8.30
C THR A 56 -6.93 20.35 7.74
N LEU A 57 -5.79 19.73 8.05
CA LEU A 57 -4.49 20.03 7.44
C LEU A 57 -4.00 18.82 6.67
N GLU A 58 -3.28 19.09 5.58
CA GLU A 58 -2.78 18.05 4.69
C GLU A 58 -1.26 17.98 4.72
N TRP A 59 -0.71 16.78 4.67
CA TRP A 59 0.72 16.52 4.52
C TRP A 59 0.96 15.61 3.31
N ASN A 60 1.80 16.06 2.38
CA ASN A 60 2.29 15.22 1.29
C ASN A 60 3.43 14.34 1.80
N VAL A 61 3.13 13.06 1.98
CA VAL A 61 4.09 12.06 2.47
C VAL A 61 5.17 11.86 1.41
N PRO A 62 6.46 11.88 1.77
CA PRO A 62 7.55 11.60 0.84
C PRO A 62 7.33 10.29 0.06
N SER A 63 7.74 10.28 -1.21
CA SER A 63 7.57 9.12 -2.11
C SER A 63 8.66 8.06 -1.95
N ASP A 64 9.14 7.86 -0.73
CA ASP A 64 10.21 6.92 -0.45
C ASP A 64 9.77 5.48 -0.78
N LYS A 65 10.73 4.65 -1.22
CA LYS A 65 10.50 3.23 -1.56
C LYS A 65 10.70 2.30 -0.37
N VAL A 66 10.88 2.85 0.83
CA VAL A 66 11.16 2.10 2.05
C VAL A 66 10.20 2.51 3.15
N TYR A 67 10.08 1.65 4.14
CA TYR A 67 9.36 1.96 5.37
C TYR A 67 10.01 3.16 6.08
N SER A 68 9.18 4.05 6.63
CA SER A 68 9.61 5.11 7.55
C SER A 68 8.58 5.32 8.66
N SER A 69 8.98 6.04 9.70
CA SER A 69 8.11 6.48 10.79
C SER A 69 8.33 7.96 11.04
N HIS A 70 7.24 8.68 11.33
CA HIS A 70 7.23 10.12 11.47
C HIS A 70 6.50 10.53 12.74
N ASP A 71 7.05 11.51 13.45
CA ASP A 71 6.48 12.06 14.67
C ASP A 71 5.56 13.23 14.35
N LEU A 72 4.27 13.12 14.68
CA LEU A 72 3.24 14.09 14.30
C LEU A 72 2.66 14.82 15.51
N GLN A 73 2.58 16.15 15.37
CA GLN A 73 1.96 17.03 16.35
C GLN A 73 1.08 18.09 15.69
N GLY A 74 -0.02 18.42 16.37
CA GLY A 74 -0.84 19.57 16.08
C GLY A 74 -0.38 20.74 16.91
N ARG A 75 -0.21 21.91 16.29
CA ARG A 75 0.20 23.15 16.96
C ARG A 75 -0.79 24.26 16.66
N VAL A 76 -1.20 24.99 17.69
CA VAL A 76 -1.99 26.22 17.56
C VAL A 76 -1.20 27.35 18.22
N ASP A 77 -0.88 28.36 17.42
CA ASP A 77 -0.30 29.62 17.88
C ASP A 77 -1.41 30.67 17.93
N LEU A 78 -1.79 31.05 19.15
CA LEU A 78 -2.59 32.24 19.46
C LEU A 78 -1.64 33.34 19.94
N TYR A 79 -2.08 34.60 19.93
CA TYR A 79 -1.33 35.80 20.37
C TYR A 79 -0.07 35.51 21.20
N ASP A 80 -0.21 35.26 22.51
CA ASP A 80 0.90 34.99 23.41
C ASP A 80 0.95 33.52 23.90
N LYS A 81 0.21 32.63 23.23
CA LYS A 81 0.02 31.24 23.69
C LYS A 81 0.18 30.25 22.54
N THR A 82 1.14 29.35 22.71
CA THR A 82 1.28 28.16 21.88
C THR A 82 0.69 26.95 22.61
N ILE A 83 -0.14 26.17 21.91
CA ILE A 83 -0.71 24.92 22.40
C ILE A 83 -0.28 23.83 21.42
N ILE A 84 0.28 22.73 21.92
CA ILE A 84 0.77 21.61 21.10
C ILE A 84 0.13 20.32 21.61
N THR A 85 -0.23 19.41 20.71
CA THR A 85 -0.65 18.06 21.11
C THR A 85 0.52 17.23 21.61
N LYS A 86 0.23 16.17 22.38
CA LYS A 86 1.14 15.03 22.48
C LYS A 86 1.46 14.51 21.09
N SER A 87 2.64 13.92 20.97
CA SER A 87 3.07 13.36 19.70
C SER A 87 2.45 12.00 19.42
N SER A 88 2.25 11.71 18.14
CA SER A 88 1.79 10.42 17.64
C SER A 88 2.66 9.98 16.47
N VAL A 89 3.01 8.69 16.45
CA VAL A 89 3.78 8.12 15.35
C VAL A 89 2.86 7.76 14.19
N VAL A 90 3.25 8.17 12.99
CA VAL A 90 2.66 7.71 11.72
C VAL A 90 3.69 6.90 10.96
N HIS A 91 3.30 5.69 10.60
CA HIS A 91 4.12 4.84 9.73
C HIS A 91 3.86 5.20 8.26
N SER A 92 4.90 5.13 7.43
CA SER A 92 4.77 5.23 5.98
C SER A 92 5.36 4.02 5.29
N TYR A 93 4.68 3.53 4.25
CA TYR A 93 5.12 2.37 3.48
C TYR A 93 4.68 2.46 2.02
N PRO A 94 5.44 1.93 1.05
CA PRO A 94 5.05 1.96 -0.36
C PRO A 94 3.72 1.25 -0.61
N ARG A 95 2.84 1.89 -1.40
CA ARG A 95 1.59 1.25 -1.85
C ARG A 95 1.85 0.03 -2.72
N THR A 96 2.85 0.14 -3.57
CA THR A 96 3.27 -0.90 -4.51
C THR A 96 4.78 -0.96 -4.54
N ILE A 97 5.34 -2.15 -4.35
CA ILE A 97 6.74 -2.44 -4.60
C ILE A 97 6.88 -3.12 -5.95
N ALA A 98 7.93 -2.80 -6.69
CA ALA A 98 8.32 -3.51 -7.91
C ALA A 98 9.64 -4.20 -7.62
N VAL A 99 9.66 -5.52 -7.80
CA VAL A 99 10.83 -6.38 -7.57
C VAL A 99 11.09 -7.19 -8.82
N SER A 100 12.34 -7.52 -9.09
CA SER A 100 12.65 -8.46 -10.16
C SER A 100 12.00 -9.81 -9.86
N ALA A 101 11.51 -10.49 -10.89
CA ALA A 101 10.99 -11.84 -10.80
C ALA A 101 12.04 -12.83 -10.25
N TYR A 102 13.33 -12.60 -10.57
CA TYR A 102 14.45 -13.39 -10.05
C TYR A 102 14.65 -13.22 -8.53
N ASP A 103 14.52 -11.99 -8.03
CA ASP A 103 14.76 -11.62 -6.64
C ASP A 103 13.48 -11.52 -5.80
N LEU A 104 12.38 -12.16 -6.25
CA LEU A 104 11.13 -12.16 -5.50
C LEU A 104 11.31 -12.91 -4.18
N LYS A 105 11.51 -12.14 -3.12
CA LYS A 105 11.61 -12.62 -1.74
C LYS A 105 10.24 -13.02 -1.20
N SER A 106 10.25 -13.77 -0.11
CA SER A 106 9.03 -14.06 0.65
C SER A 106 8.31 -12.76 1.00
N LEU A 107 7.00 -12.75 0.75
CA LEU A 107 6.14 -11.63 1.05
C LEU A 107 5.73 -11.70 2.52
N GLU A 108 5.87 -10.56 3.21
CA GLU A 108 5.67 -10.45 4.64
C GLU A 108 4.63 -9.39 4.97
N LEU A 109 3.98 -9.56 6.12
CA LEU A 109 3.12 -8.56 6.73
C LEU A 109 3.98 -7.42 7.30
N LEU A 110 3.52 -6.18 7.16
CA LEU A 110 4.10 -5.07 7.91
C LEU A 110 3.44 -5.02 9.29
N VAL A 111 4.14 -5.51 10.31
CA VAL A 111 3.68 -5.51 11.70
C VAL A 111 4.45 -4.48 12.52
N LYS A 112 3.74 -3.69 13.33
CA LYS A 112 4.31 -2.78 14.34
C LYS A 112 3.45 -2.81 15.60
N ASN A 113 4.10 -2.91 16.76
CA ASN A 113 3.42 -2.98 18.06
C ASN A 113 2.31 -4.06 18.07
N ASP A 114 2.64 -5.25 17.57
CA ASP A 114 1.73 -6.41 17.44
C ASP A 114 0.48 -6.18 16.58
N LYS A 115 0.45 -5.09 15.82
CA LYS A 115 -0.63 -4.76 14.90
C LYS A 115 -0.16 -4.85 13.46
N VAL A 116 -0.96 -5.53 12.62
CA VAL A 116 -0.75 -5.55 11.17
C VAL A 116 -1.15 -4.19 10.62
N LEU A 117 -0.19 -3.48 10.01
CA LEU A 117 -0.41 -2.17 9.39
C LEU A 117 -0.60 -2.27 7.87
N ALA A 118 0.04 -3.24 7.22
CA ALA A 118 -0.16 -3.49 5.81
C ALA A 118 0.12 -4.95 5.45
N ASP A 119 -0.56 -5.45 4.42
CA ASP A 119 -0.41 -6.82 3.93
C ASP A 119 -0.38 -6.87 2.39
N PRO A 120 0.36 -7.82 1.78
CA PRO A 120 0.38 -8.02 0.34
C PRO A 120 -0.97 -8.58 -0.14
N ALA A 121 -1.71 -7.82 -0.95
CA ALA A 121 -3.07 -8.18 -1.36
C ALA A 121 -3.21 -8.47 -2.87
N LEU A 122 -2.21 -8.07 -3.66
CA LEU A 122 -2.23 -8.22 -5.11
C LEU A 122 -0.80 -8.40 -5.64
N ILE A 123 -0.59 -9.48 -6.38
CA ILE A 123 0.63 -9.74 -7.17
C ILE A 123 0.26 -9.62 -8.65
N TYR A 124 1.03 -8.85 -9.42
CA TYR A 124 0.78 -8.69 -10.85
C TYR A 124 2.07 -8.39 -11.62
N ALA A 125 2.12 -8.84 -12.86
CA ALA A 125 3.19 -8.50 -13.78
C ALA A 125 2.62 -8.36 -15.20
N SER A 126 3.45 -7.80 -16.07
CA SER A 126 3.16 -7.69 -17.49
C SER A 126 4.45 -7.83 -18.29
N ASP A 127 4.39 -8.52 -19.41
CA ASP A 127 5.51 -8.69 -20.32
C ASP A 127 5.02 -8.60 -21.78
N SER A 128 5.81 -7.97 -22.64
CA SER A 128 5.46 -7.74 -24.05
C SER A 128 6.21 -8.65 -25.01
N ASN A 129 6.96 -9.64 -24.52
CA ASN A 129 7.68 -10.58 -25.36
C ASN A 129 6.74 -11.70 -25.80
N GLU A 130 6.34 -11.67 -27.06
CA GLU A 130 5.42 -12.65 -27.64
C GLU A 130 5.94 -14.10 -27.65
N ASN A 131 7.23 -14.32 -27.39
CA ASN A 131 7.84 -15.66 -27.34
C ASN A 131 7.91 -16.24 -25.92
N LEU A 132 7.57 -15.45 -24.91
CA LEU A 132 7.64 -15.82 -23.50
C LEU A 132 6.24 -15.84 -22.89
N ARG A 133 6.03 -16.74 -21.93
CA ARG A 133 4.77 -16.94 -21.20
C ARG A 133 5.01 -16.92 -19.72
N PHE A 134 4.13 -16.29 -18.96
CA PHE A 134 4.22 -16.32 -17.50
C PHE A 134 3.98 -17.73 -16.98
N LYS A 135 4.84 -18.14 -16.05
CA LYS A 135 4.59 -19.23 -15.13
C LYS A 135 4.59 -18.69 -13.71
N VAL A 136 3.48 -18.91 -13.01
CA VAL A 136 3.30 -18.48 -11.63
C VAL A 136 3.03 -19.71 -10.77
N ILE A 137 3.92 -19.94 -9.82
CA ILE A 137 3.84 -21.04 -8.85
C ILE A 137 3.59 -20.41 -7.48
N ASP A 138 2.62 -20.96 -6.77
CA ASP A 138 2.32 -20.54 -5.40
C ASP A 138 3.38 -21.03 -4.39
N PRO A 139 3.32 -20.58 -3.13
CA PRO A 139 4.23 -21.04 -2.08
C PRO A 139 4.21 -22.55 -1.80
N GLN A 140 3.12 -23.25 -2.12
CA GLN A 140 2.99 -24.70 -1.94
C GLN A 140 3.51 -25.51 -3.15
N GLY A 141 4.01 -24.84 -4.18
CA GLY A 141 4.52 -25.48 -5.39
C GLY A 141 3.46 -25.79 -6.45
N GLN A 142 2.21 -25.35 -6.27
CA GLN A 142 1.16 -25.54 -7.27
C GLN A 142 1.34 -24.55 -8.43
N CYS A 143 1.30 -25.05 -9.67
CA CYS A 143 1.29 -24.16 -10.83
C CYS A 143 -0.08 -23.49 -10.99
N ILE A 144 -0.14 -22.18 -10.82
CA ILE A 144 -1.37 -21.40 -10.93
C ILE A 144 -1.61 -20.95 -12.37
N ILE A 145 -0.60 -20.31 -12.97
CA ILE A 145 -0.62 -19.87 -14.37
C ILE A 145 0.56 -20.52 -15.08
N GLY A 146 0.35 -21.02 -16.29
CA GLY A 146 1.43 -21.50 -17.13
C GLY A 146 0.92 -22.33 -18.31
N LYS A 147 1.82 -22.71 -19.22
CA LYS A 147 1.47 -23.51 -20.40
C LYS A 147 1.31 -25.00 -20.09
N SER A 148 2.03 -25.50 -19.08
CA SER A 148 2.03 -26.91 -18.69
C SER A 148 0.62 -27.39 -18.32
N ASN A 149 0.34 -28.66 -18.58
CA ASN A 149 -0.95 -29.27 -18.23
C ASN A 149 -1.19 -29.37 -16.72
N GLU A 150 -0.14 -29.24 -15.92
CA GLU A 150 -0.21 -29.20 -14.45
C GLU A 150 -0.69 -27.85 -13.91
N CYS A 151 -0.76 -26.81 -14.76
CA CYS A 151 -1.17 -25.47 -14.36
C CYS A 151 -2.69 -25.31 -14.39
N LEU A 152 -3.24 -24.67 -13.35
CA LEU A 152 -4.68 -24.47 -13.21
C LEU A 152 -5.26 -23.54 -14.29
N ILE A 153 -4.50 -22.54 -14.73
CA ILE A 153 -4.92 -21.53 -15.69
C ILE A 153 -3.91 -21.47 -16.83
N LYS A 154 -4.35 -21.85 -18.02
CA LYS A 154 -3.52 -21.91 -19.23
C LYS A 154 -3.92 -20.86 -20.27
N ASP A 155 -5.21 -20.54 -20.31
CA ASP A 155 -5.81 -19.68 -21.31
C ASP A 155 -6.32 -18.38 -20.69
N SER A 156 -6.68 -17.43 -21.56
CA SER A 156 -7.24 -16.15 -21.16
C SER A 156 -8.47 -16.32 -20.25
N THR A 157 -8.48 -15.65 -19.11
CA THR A 157 -9.64 -15.62 -18.22
C THR A 157 -10.71 -14.64 -18.67
N ARG A 158 -10.50 -13.93 -19.78
CA ARG A 158 -11.36 -12.82 -20.24
C ARG A 158 -12.81 -13.25 -20.51
N ALA A 159 -13.02 -14.47 -21.01
CA ALA A 159 -14.35 -15.00 -21.32
C ALA A 159 -15.12 -15.43 -20.05
N ASN A 160 -14.44 -15.58 -18.92
CA ASN A 160 -15.07 -15.98 -17.67
C ASN A 160 -15.83 -14.79 -17.05
N ARG A 161 -16.79 -15.10 -16.17
CA ARG A 161 -17.55 -14.07 -15.46
C ARG A 161 -16.61 -13.13 -14.70
N GLY A 162 -16.69 -11.83 -15.02
CA GLY A 162 -15.81 -10.81 -14.41
C GLY A 162 -14.36 -10.85 -14.87
N GLY A 163 -14.06 -11.62 -15.92
CA GLY A 163 -12.72 -11.76 -16.51
C GLY A 163 -11.72 -12.47 -15.60
N LEU A 164 -12.18 -13.33 -14.68
CA LEU A 164 -11.35 -13.97 -13.66
C LEU A 164 -11.73 -15.44 -13.44
N VAL A 165 -10.81 -16.19 -12.84
CA VAL A 165 -11.02 -17.54 -12.30
C VAL A 165 -10.81 -17.48 -10.79
N SER A 166 -11.63 -18.22 -10.04
CA SER A 166 -11.43 -18.44 -8.61
C SER A 166 -10.87 -19.83 -8.39
N ILE A 167 -9.78 -19.92 -7.62
CA ILE A 167 -9.12 -21.17 -7.27
C ILE A 167 -9.07 -21.28 -5.75
N ASN A 168 -9.30 -22.49 -5.25
CA ASN A 168 -9.09 -22.80 -3.86
C ASN A 168 -7.58 -22.94 -3.62
N TYR A 169 -7.06 -22.27 -2.60
CA TYR A 169 -5.66 -22.30 -2.21
C TYR A 169 -5.63 -22.38 -0.69
N GLU A 170 -5.29 -23.54 -0.16
CA GLU A 170 -5.43 -23.84 1.26
C GLU A 170 -6.84 -23.50 1.77
N ASP A 171 -6.94 -22.66 2.80
CA ASP A 171 -8.19 -22.20 3.40
C ASP A 171 -8.69 -20.87 2.79
N GLN A 172 -8.07 -20.38 1.71
CA GLN A 172 -8.43 -19.12 1.05
C GLN A 172 -8.78 -19.31 -0.45
N ILE A 173 -9.34 -18.26 -1.04
CA ILE A 173 -9.72 -18.23 -2.46
C ILE A 173 -8.88 -17.18 -3.18
N LEU A 174 -8.07 -17.62 -4.14
CA LEU A 174 -7.36 -16.71 -5.03
C LEU A 174 -8.25 -16.37 -6.23
N ARG A 175 -8.28 -15.09 -6.58
CA ARG A 175 -8.92 -14.57 -7.79
C ARG A 175 -7.83 -14.19 -8.78
N VAL A 176 -7.80 -14.91 -9.89
CA VAL A 176 -6.76 -14.79 -10.91
C VAL A 176 -7.35 -14.19 -12.18
N ARG A 177 -6.70 -13.15 -12.70
CA ARG A 177 -6.89 -12.66 -14.06
C ARG A 177 -5.65 -12.99 -14.85
N TYR A 178 -5.85 -13.50 -16.06
CA TYR A 178 -4.76 -13.78 -16.97
C TYR A 178 -5.19 -13.42 -18.40
N SER A 179 -4.36 -12.66 -19.10
CA SER A 179 -4.66 -12.22 -20.47
C SER A 179 -4.64 -13.37 -21.47
N GLY A 180 -3.93 -14.46 -21.15
CA GLY A 180 -3.70 -15.59 -22.05
C GLY A 180 -2.44 -15.40 -22.91
N PRO A 181 -1.95 -16.51 -23.49
CA PRO A 181 -0.73 -16.56 -24.30
C PRO A 181 -0.84 -15.87 -25.67
N ASP A 182 -2.07 -15.59 -26.13
CA ASP A 182 -2.31 -14.95 -27.44
C ASP A 182 -2.33 -13.41 -27.34
N ASN A 183 -2.07 -12.84 -26.17
CA ASN A 183 -2.05 -11.40 -25.98
C ASN A 183 -0.62 -10.86 -26.21
N PRO A 184 -0.41 -9.89 -27.13
CA PRO A 184 0.91 -9.27 -27.35
C PRO A 184 1.50 -8.61 -26.10
N LEU A 185 0.63 -8.25 -25.16
CA LEU A 185 1.01 -7.79 -23.84
C LEU A 185 0.41 -8.71 -22.80
N GLU A 186 1.16 -9.75 -22.46
CA GLU A 186 0.75 -10.74 -21.49
C GLU A 186 0.71 -10.11 -20.09
N ARG A 187 -0.35 -10.39 -19.34
CA ARG A 187 -0.62 -9.81 -18.03
C ARG A 187 -1.28 -10.83 -17.14
N PHE A 188 -0.89 -10.83 -15.87
CA PHE A 188 -1.65 -11.52 -14.85
C PHE A 188 -1.86 -10.65 -13.62
N SER A 189 -2.90 -10.97 -12.85
CA SER A 189 -3.04 -10.49 -11.47
C SER A 189 -3.64 -11.57 -10.60
N ILE A 190 -3.05 -11.79 -9.43
CA ILE A 190 -3.54 -12.69 -8.38
C ILE A 190 -3.92 -11.84 -7.18
N THR A 191 -5.13 -12.02 -6.68
CA THR A 191 -5.66 -11.31 -5.50
C THR A 191 -6.32 -12.29 -4.55
N SER A 192 -6.29 -11.97 -3.26
CA SER A 192 -7.02 -12.71 -2.23
C SER A 192 -7.62 -11.76 -1.21
N ILE A 193 -8.58 -12.26 -0.44
CA ILE A 193 -9.06 -11.58 0.76
C ILE A 193 -8.02 -11.70 1.86
N ASP A 194 -7.36 -12.85 1.97
CA ASP A 194 -6.28 -13.08 2.92
C ASP A 194 -4.94 -12.61 2.33
N PRO A 195 -3.94 -12.29 3.18
CA PRO A 195 -2.64 -11.86 2.72
C PRO A 195 -1.92 -12.90 1.84
N LEU A 196 -1.37 -12.46 0.70
CA LEU A 196 -0.50 -13.24 -0.18
C LEU A 196 0.92 -13.27 0.41
N THR A 197 1.11 -14.05 1.46
CA THR A 197 2.39 -14.19 2.16
C THR A 197 3.27 -15.27 1.51
N GLU A 198 4.48 -15.43 2.06
CA GLU A 198 5.46 -16.44 1.64
C GLU A 198 6.00 -16.21 0.22
N LYS A 199 6.75 -17.19 -0.30
CA LYS A 199 7.50 -17.07 -1.53
C LYS A 199 6.68 -17.52 -2.74
N TRP A 200 6.20 -16.55 -3.49
CA TRP A 200 5.67 -16.78 -4.82
C TRP A 200 6.82 -16.90 -5.83
N THR A 201 6.67 -17.78 -6.81
CA THR A 201 7.62 -17.89 -7.92
C THR A 201 6.95 -17.40 -9.19
N VAL A 202 7.49 -16.32 -9.75
CA VAL A 202 7.06 -15.81 -11.06
C VAL A 202 8.25 -15.97 -12.00
N THR A 203 8.02 -16.64 -13.11
CA THR A 203 9.01 -16.84 -14.16
C THR A 203 8.36 -16.59 -15.50
N LEU A 204 9.20 -16.39 -16.51
CA LEU A 204 8.80 -16.50 -17.90
C LEU A 204 9.24 -17.87 -18.41
N GLU A 205 8.57 -18.43 -19.41
CA GLU A 205 8.94 -19.67 -20.09
C GLU A 205 8.76 -19.47 -21.59
N THR A 206 9.66 -20.05 -22.39
CA THR A 206 9.49 -20.07 -23.84
C THR A 206 8.30 -20.94 -24.26
N ASN A 207 7.87 -20.81 -25.51
CA ASN A 207 6.86 -21.71 -26.09
C ASN A 207 7.22 -23.21 -26.00
N ALA A 208 8.49 -23.57 -25.83
CA ALA A 208 8.94 -24.95 -25.62
C ALA A 208 8.92 -25.39 -24.14
N GLY A 209 8.49 -24.54 -23.20
CA GLY A 209 8.51 -24.81 -21.76
C GLY A 209 9.90 -24.67 -21.12
N ILE A 210 10.84 -24.02 -21.82
CA ILE A 210 12.20 -23.80 -21.32
C ILE A 210 12.26 -22.45 -20.62
N SER A 211 12.77 -22.43 -19.39
CA SER A 211 13.05 -21.19 -18.66
C SER A 211 14.05 -20.32 -19.44
N PRO A 212 13.77 -19.02 -19.65
CA PRO A 212 14.65 -18.12 -20.36
C PRO A 212 15.91 -17.83 -19.56
N ASP A 213 16.87 -17.20 -20.25
CA ASP A 213 18.12 -16.71 -19.69
C ASP A 213 17.86 -15.86 -18.42
N VAL A 214 18.76 -15.98 -17.44
CA VAL A 214 18.74 -15.23 -16.17
C VAL A 214 18.62 -13.72 -16.40
N HIS A 215 19.22 -13.20 -17.47
CA HIS A 215 19.13 -11.78 -17.83
C HIS A 215 17.69 -11.32 -18.10
N ILE A 216 16.87 -12.15 -18.73
CA ILE A 216 15.45 -11.83 -19.03
C ILE A 216 14.61 -11.81 -17.76
N LEU A 217 14.92 -12.69 -16.80
CA LEU A 217 14.24 -12.71 -15.49
C LEU A 217 14.60 -11.49 -14.65
N GLN A 218 15.81 -10.95 -14.78
CA GLN A 218 16.23 -9.72 -14.11
C GLN A 218 15.42 -8.50 -14.60
N ASP A 219 15.14 -8.43 -15.90
CA ASP A 219 14.37 -7.34 -16.51
C ASP A 219 12.85 -7.46 -16.32
N THR A 220 12.37 -8.63 -15.87
CA THR A 220 10.95 -8.86 -15.57
C THR A 220 10.63 -8.37 -14.17
N TYR A 221 9.73 -7.39 -14.04
CA TYR A 221 9.32 -6.86 -12.74
C TYR A 221 7.94 -7.37 -12.31
N VAL A 222 7.92 -7.98 -11.13
CA VAL A 222 6.69 -8.33 -10.40
C VAL A 222 6.34 -7.17 -9.48
N LYS A 223 5.08 -6.75 -9.53
CA LYS A 223 4.54 -5.70 -8.68
C LYS A 223 3.68 -6.32 -7.59
N VAL A 224 3.96 -5.95 -6.35
CA VAL A 224 3.18 -6.36 -5.18
C VAL A 224 2.54 -5.12 -4.59
N LYS A 225 1.21 -5.12 -4.55
CA LYS A 225 0.42 -4.02 -3.99
C LYS A 225 -0.07 -4.40 -2.61
N TYR A 226 0.14 -3.50 -1.67
CA TYR A 226 -0.24 -3.67 -0.28
C TYR A 226 -1.61 -3.05 0.00
N ARG A 227 -2.37 -3.75 0.83
CA ARG A 227 -3.55 -3.24 1.53
C ARG A 227 -3.10 -2.69 2.88
N PHE A 228 -3.68 -1.57 3.29
CA PHE A 228 -3.29 -0.85 4.50
C PHE A 228 -4.43 -0.93 5.52
N HIS A 229 -4.07 -1.21 6.77
CA HIS A 229 -4.97 -1.27 7.92
C HIS A 229 -4.67 -0.08 8.84
N SER A 230 -5.12 1.10 8.42
CA SER A 230 -4.96 2.31 9.23
C SER A 230 -6.11 2.45 10.21
N GLU A 231 -5.77 2.72 11.47
CA GLU A 231 -6.72 3.27 12.44
C GLU A 231 -6.43 4.75 12.65
N THR A 232 -7.38 5.45 13.27
CA THR A 232 -7.20 6.84 13.69
C THR A 232 -6.94 6.87 15.19
N VAL A 233 -5.86 7.52 15.59
CA VAL A 233 -5.51 7.80 16.98
C VAL A 233 -5.76 9.28 17.23
N THR A 234 -6.54 9.61 18.26
CA THR A 234 -6.74 11.00 18.69
C THR A 234 -5.76 11.34 19.81
N VAL A 235 -4.86 12.28 19.56
CA VAL A 235 -3.95 12.83 20.57
C VAL A 235 -4.42 14.18 21.08
N LYS A 236 -4.21 14.44 22.37
CA LYS A 236 -4.62 15.68 23.03
C LYS A 236 -3.40 16.49 23.44
N SER A 237 -3.55 17.81 23.53
CA SER A 237 -2.61 18.68 24.24
C SER A 237 -2.55 18.30 25.72
N GLU A 238 -1.36 18.42 26.30
CA GLU A 238 -1.21 18.41 27.76
C GLU A 238 -1.96 19.57 28.42
#